data_AF-A0A959ZPJ0-F1
#
_entry.id   AF-A0A959ZPJ0-F1
#
_cell.length_a   1.000
_cell.length_b   1.000
_cell.length_c   1.000
_cell.angle_alpha   90.00
_cell.angle_beta   90.00
_cell.angle_gamma   90.00
#
_symmetry.space_group_name_H-M   'P 1'
#
loop_
_entity.id
_entity.type
_entity.pdbx_description
1 polymer ?
#
loop_
_entity_poly.entity_id
_entity_poly.type
_entity_poly.pdbx_seq_one_letter_code
_entity_poly.pdbx_strand_id
1 'polypeptide(L)'
;MRPALVALVALGALLAAAPASAVRSHGLDMHNARYCEILEVKQLPPDGKVVVWNTIGLNDCPQEWWEGFDAPSLAAELGDPFVVLNGPRHFLMDAAKARTAQIRRFHGERMRKVATLPVPTFADLAQAPYVERSVSRLNTWHWKKGRKVYELLAPDGATYMMQAYSQIVDPDLRMSDLRGLGDRLALPTGWEYRVRKLKEPLTLRAKGSATILQDELKNTYQRLPDDTSKLKTRQLDLTGATKTVGAPSPGQLEDEGTVKGRPFGSADLSLTATFGPNSTMTAPFTISNKRGSAFGSATTTYVIDGNEITFTGTATLTGGTGRYRGIRGKGLELVDRNTLDGQNGVVTLSGRVRF
;
A
#
# COMPACT_ATOMS: atom_id res chain seq x y z
N MET A 1 0.81 50.27 -0.14
CA MET A 1 0.48 48.92 0.38
C MET A 1 -0.31 48.18 -0.68
N ARG A 2 0.33 47.23 -1.39
CA ARG A 2 -0.31 46.39 -2.40
C ARG A 2 -0.84 45.12 -1.71
N PRO A 3 -2.08 44.68 -1.93
CA PRO A 3 -2.53 43.41 -1.37
C PRO A 3 -1.82 42.27 -2.08
N ALA A 4 -1.24 41.36 -1.30
CA ALA A 4 -0.65 40.14 -1.82
C ALA A 4 -1.76 39.25 -2.38
N LEU A 5 -1.62 38.91 -3.67
CA LEU A 5 -2.39 37.86 -4.32
C LEU A 5 -2.03 36.54 -3.62
N VAL A 6 -2.93 36.01 -2.80
CA VAL A 6 -2.83 34.63 -2.33
C VAL A 6 -3.15 33.74 -3.52
N ALA A 7 -2.12 33.16 -4.11
CA ALA A 7 -2.28 32.11 -5.11
C ALA A 7 -2.99 30.93 -4.43
N LEU A 8 -4.26 30.70 -4.77
CA LEU A 8 -4.95 29.45 -4.47
C LEU A 8 -4.21 28.34 -5.24
N VAL A 9 -3.34 27.62 -4.54
CA VAL A 9 -2.90 26.31 -4.99
C VAL A 9 -4.14 25.41 -4.92
N ALA A 10 -4.68 25.05 -6.09
CA ALA A 10 -5.79 24.12 -6.20
C ALA A 10 -5.34 22.75 -5.68
N LEU A 11 -5.56 22.48 -4.40
CA LEU A 11 -5.47 21.14 -3.83
C LEU A 11 -6.65 20.33 -4.38
N GLY A 12 -6.45 19.71 -5.55
CA GLY A 12 -7.41 18.76 -6.10
C GLY A 12 -7.50 17.53 -5.21
N ALA A 13 -8.45 17.52 -4.28
CA ALA A 13 -8.78 16.37 -3.45
C ALA A 13 -9.40 15.28 -4.33
N LEU A 14 -8.58 14.45 -4.98
CA LEU A 14 -9.08 13.26 -5.63
C LEU A 14 -9.30 12.19 -4.56
N LEU A 15 -10.54 11.97 -4.14
CA LEU A 15 -10.91 10.70 -3.54
C LEU A 15 -10.75 9.60 -4.59
N ALA A 16 -9.99 8.58 -4.26
CA ALA A 16 -10.12 7.33 -4.99
C ALA A 16 -11.06 6.45 -4.20
N ALA A 17 -12.30 6.40 -4.70
CA ALA A 17 -13.16 5.31 -4.37
C ALA A 17 -12.44 4.04 -4.82
N ALA A 18 -12.23 3.12 -3.87
CA ALA A 18 -12.20 1.71 -4.25
C ALA A 18 -13.43 1.49 -5.12
N PRO A 19 -13.32 0.84 -6.29
CA PRO A 19 -14.48 0.65 -7.12
C PRO A 19 -15.63 0.15 -6.27
N ALA A 20 -16.67 0.96 -6.22
CA ALA A 20 -17.83 0.62 -5.48
C ALA A 20 -18.64 -0.24 -6.45
N SER A 21 -18.49 -1.55 -6.31
CA SER A 21 -19.15 -2.48 -7.22
C SER A 21 -20.56 -2.77 -6.72
N ALA A 22 -21.54 -2.57 -7.60
CA ALA A 22 -22.84 -3.22 -7.47
C ALA A 22 -23.24 -3.85 -8.80
N VAL A 23 -23.40 -5.16 -8.80
CA VAL A 23 -24.43 -5.89 -9.55
C VAL A 23 -24.79 -7.09 -8.66
N ARG A 24 -25.98 -7.66 -8.80
CA ARG A 24 -26.14 -9.10 -8.64
C ARG A 24 -26.01 -9.64 -10.06
N SER A 25 -24.79 -9.71 -10.60
CA SER A 25 -24.58 -10.12 -11.99
C SER A 25 -24.71 -11.63 -12.09
N HIS A 26 -25.92 -12.14 -11.91
CA HIS A 26 -26.26 -13.37 -12.61
C HIS A 26 -26.31 -12.99 -14.10
N GLY A 27 -25.15 -13.04 -14.78
CA GLY A 27 -25.05 -12.91 -16.24
C GLY A 27 -24.23 -11.74 -16.83
N LEU A 28 -23.81 -10.73 -16.05
CA LEU A 28 -22.95 -9.65 -16.59
C LEU A 28 -21.47 -10.06 -16.52
N ASP A 29 -20.80 -10.20 -17.66
CA ASP A 29 -19.34 -10.39 -17.70
C ASP A 29 -18.67 -9.04 -17.41
N MET A 30 -18.21 -8.87 -16.17
CA MET A 30 -17.53 -7.63 -15.74
C MET A 30 -16.06 -7.60 -16.14
N HIS A 31 -15.52 -8.69 -16.70
CA HIS A 31 -14.11 -8.76 -16.99
C HIS A 31 -13.77 -7.84 -18.16
N ASN A 32 -12.84 -6.93 -17.91
CA ASN A 32 -12.48 -5.83 -18.80
C ASN A 32 -13.61 -4.81 -19.09
N ALA A 33 -14.68 -4.81 -18.31
CA ALA A 33 -15.80 -3.89 -18.50
C ALA A 33 -15.39 -2.45 -18.16
N ARG A 34 -15.61 -1.53 -19.10
CA ARG A 34 -15.37 -0.09 -18.93
C ARG A 34 -16.43 0.53 -18.03
N TYR A 35 -16.00 1.39 -17.13
CA TYR A 35 -16.88 2.15 -16.24
C TYR A 35 -16.20 3.46 -15.79
N CYS A 36 -16.97 4.35 -15.19
CA CYS A 36 -16.46 5.50 -14.47
C CYS A 36 -17.28 5.76 -13.20
N GLU A 37 -16.71 6.56 -12.31
CA GLU A 37 -17.33 6.89 -11.03
C GLU A 37 -17.33 8.39 -10.75
N ILE A 38 -18.46 8.89 -10.25
CA ILE A 38 -18.60 10.24 -9.71
C ILE A 38 -18.66 10.10 -8.19
N LEU A 39 -17.73 10.76 -7.50
CA LEU A 39 -17.64 10.74 -6.04
C LEU A 39 -18.07 12.10 -5.52
N GLU A 40 -19.26 12.13 -4.94
CA GLU A 40 -19.87 13.31 -4.34
C GLU A 40 -19.38 13.45 -2.89
N VAL A 41 -18.58 14.46 -2.59
CA VAL A 41 -18.17 14.75 -1.21
C VAL A 41 -19.25 15.57 -0.56
N LYS A 42 -20.11 14.91 0.22
CA LYS A 42 -21.25 15.53 0.89
C LYS A 42 -20.85 16.35 2.11
N GLN A 43 -19.80 15.91 2.81
CA GLN A 43 -19.32 16.52 4.05
C GLN A 43 -17.80 16.43 4.09
N LEU A 44 -17.15 17.47 4.61
CA LEU A 44 -15.72 17.49 4.87
C LEU A 44 -15.41 16.85 6.24
N PRO A 45 -14.17 16.38 6.46
CA PRO A 45 -13.70 15.95 7.78
C PRO A 45 -14.01 16.99 8.88
N PRO A 46 -14.27 16.57 10.13
CA PRO A 46 -14.13 15.21 10.66
C PRO A 46 -15.31 14.26 10.40
N ASP A 47 -16.48 14.78 10.02
CA ASP A 47 -17.67 13.99 9.71
C ASP A 47 -17.76 13.65 8.20
N GLY A 48 -16.60 13.49 7.56
CA GLY A 48 -16.52 13.45 6.11
C GLY A 48 -17.31 12.29 5.52
N LYS A 49 -18.00 12.56 4.40
CA LYS A 49 -18.91 11.60 3.78
C LYS A 49 -18.85 11.71 2.27
N VAL A 50 -18.59 10.59 1.62
CA VAL A 50 -18.47 10.52 0.17
C VAL A 50 -19.46 9.52 -0.39
N VAL A 51 -20.30 9.94 -1.32
CA VAL A 51 -21.22 9.06 -2.04
C VAL A 51 -20.62 8.71 -3.39
N VAL A 52 -20.52 7.42 -3.68
CA VAL A 52 -19.93 6.92 -4.92
C VAL A 52 -21.04 6.47 -5.87
N TRP A 53 -21.03 7.02 -7.08
CA TRP A 53 -21.90 6.64 -8.19
C TRP A 53 -21.08 5.95 -9.27
N ASN A 54 -21.57 4.86 -9.85
CA ASN A 54 -20.83 4.03 -10.82
C ASN A 54 -21.73 3.61 -11.99
N THR A 55 -21.19 3.63 -13.22
CA THR A 55 -21.90 3.24 -14.45
C THR A 55 -22.02 1.73 -14.69
N ILE A 56 -21.29 0.90 -13.95
CA ILE A 56 -21.14 -0.53 -14.23
C ILE A 56 -22.48 -1.27 -14.33
N GLY A 57 -22.65 -1.96 -15.45
CA GLY A 57 -23.88 -2.68 -15.78
C GLY A 57 -25.09 -1.77 -16.07
N LEU A 58 -24.89 -0.48 -16.31
CA LEU A 58 -25.91 0.47 -16.77
C LEU A 58 -25.55 1.12 -18.11
N ASN A 59 -24.28 1.49 -18.27
CA ASN A 59 -23.64 1.92 -19.53
C ASN A 59 -22.12 1.68 -19.43
N ASP A 60 -21.40 1.93 -20.51
CA ASP A 60 -19.95 1.71 -20.66
C ASP A 60 -19.12 2.99 -20.47
N CYS A 61 -19.69 3.99 -19.78
CA CYS A 61 -19.13 5.32 -19.61
C CYS A 61 -18.74 5.99 -20.93
N PRO A 62 -19.69 6.36 -21.81
CA PRO A 62 -19.37 6.90 -23.14
C PRO A 62 -18.34 8.05 -23.06
N GLN A 63 -17.32 8.04 -23.93
CA GLN A 63 -16.18 8.96 -23.82
C GLN A 63 -16.63 10.42 -23.88
N GLU A 64 -17.41 10.80 -24.90
CA GLU A 64 -17.91 12.17 -25.07
C GLU A 64 -18.75 12.63 -23.88
N TRP A 65 -19.58 11.74 -23.32
CA TRP A 65 -20.36 12.03 -22.12
C TRP A 65 -19.46 12.27 -20.89
N TRP A 66 -18.41 11.47 -20.72
CA TRP A 66 -17.50 11.58 -19.58
C TRP A 66 -16.62 12.83 -19.66
N GLU A 67 -16.11 13.16 -20.85
CA GLU A 67 -15.31 14.37 -21.10
C GLU A 67 -16.12 15.66 -20.95
N GLY A 68 -17.44 15.59 -21.07
CA GLY A 68 -18.33 16.73 -20.84
C GLY A 68 -18.43 17.19 -19.38
N PHE A 69 -17.93 16.41 -18.42
CA PHE A 69 -17.95 16.81 -17.01
C PHE A 69 -16.79 17.71 -16.62
N ASP A 70 -17.13 18.82 -15.98
CA ASP A 70 -16.20 19.62 -15.18
C ASP A 70 -16.51 19.41 -13.69
N ALA A 71 -15.52 18.97 -12.91
CA ALA A 71 -15.76 18.56 -11.52
C ALA A 71 -16.22 19.72 -10.60
N PRO A 72 -15.62 20.93 -10.66
CA PRO A 72 -16.14 22.09 -9.94
C PRO A 72 -17.57 22.47 -10.32
N SER A 73 -17.89 22.49 -11.62
CA SER A 73 -19.23 22.83 -12.11
C SER A 73 -20.27 21.81 -11.65
N LEU A 74 -19.94 20.52 -11.72
CA LEU A 74 -20.80 19.46 -11.21
C LEU A 74 -20.98 19.53 -9.69
N ALA A 75 -19.93 19.87 -8.93
CA ALA A 75 -20.06 20.08 -7.49
C ALA A 75 -21.03 21.22 -7.16
N ALA A 76 -20.94 22.33 -7.88
CA ALA A 76 -21.86 23.47 -7.74
C ALA A 76 -23.30 23.09 -8.10
N GLU A 77 -23.52 22.35 -9.19
CA GLU A 77 -24.84 21.82 -9.60
C GLU A 77 -25.45 20.95 -8.49
N LEU A 78 -24.63 20.13 -7.85
CA LEU A 78 -25.06 19.18 -6.83
C LEU A 78 -25.19 19.77 -5.43
N GLY A 79 -24.68 21.00 -5.20
CA GLY A 79 -24.58 21.60 -3.88
C GLY A 79 -23.58 20.89 -2.97
N ASP A 80 -22.55 20.26 -3.54
CA ASP A 80 -21.54 19.49 -2.82
C ASP A 80 -20.24 20.28 -2.65
N PRO A 81 -19.53 20.17 -1.50
CA PRO A 81 -18.20 20.75 -1.30
C PRO A 81 -17.23 20.57 -2.46
N PHE A 82 -17.13 19.35 -2.99
CA PHE A 82 -16.45 19.06 -4.26
C PHE A 82 -16.88 17.70 -4.80
N VAL A 83 -16.60 17.49 -6.08
CA VAL A 83 -16.83 16.23 -6.79
C VAL A 83 -15.50 15.72 -7.32
N VAL A 84 -15.35 14.40 -7.37
CA VAL A 84 -14.19 13.75 -7.95
C VAL A 84 -14.63 12.85 -9.09
N LEU A 85 -14.08 13.12 -10.28
CA LEU A 85 -14.24 12.31 -11.46
C LEU A 85 -13.20 11.19 -11.43
N ASN A 86 -13.66 9.95 -11.29
CA ASN A 86 -12.81 8.77 -11.07
C ASN A 86 -12.96 7.75 -12.22
N GLY A 87 -12.50 8.14 -13.41
CA GLY A 87 -12.47 7.28 -14.59
C GLY A 87 -12.00 7.99 -15.87
N PRO A 88 -12.04 7.30 -17.01
CA PRO A 88 -12.52 5.92 -17.20
C PRO A 88 -11.62 4.85 -16.57
N ARG A 89 -12.21 3.70 -16.24
CA ARG A 89 -11.56 2.54 -15.62
C ARG A 89 -12.11 1.25 -16.24
N HIS A 90 -11.37 0.16 -16.06
CA HIS A 90 -11.79 -1.16 -16.50
C HIS A 90 -11.66 -2.19 -15.40
N PHE A 91 -12.75 -2.93 -15.14
CA PHE A 91 -12.76 -3.97 -14.12
C PHE A 91 -11.98 -5.22 -14.54
N LEU A 92 -11.41 -5.92 -13.57
CA LEU A 92 -10.69 -7.18 -13.81
C LEU A 92 -11.36 -8.40 -13.19
N MET A 93 -12.39 -8.24 -12.36
CA MET A 93 -13.23 -9.35 -11.89
C MET A 93 -14.25 -9.78 -12.94
N ASP A 94 -14.67 -11.04 -12.88
CA ASP A 94 -15.75 -11.56 -13.72
C ASP A 94 -17.13 -11.18 -13.19
N ALA A 95 -17.26 -11.09 -11.85
CA ALA A 95 -18.50 -10.70 -11.20
C ALA A 95 -18.24 -10.06 -9.83
N ALA A 96 -19.21 -9.30 -9.36
CA ALA A 96 -19.25 -8.77 -8.01
C ALA A 96 -20.66 -8.92 -7.44
N LYS A 97 -20.78 -9.04 -6.12
CA LYS A 97 -22.05 -9.06 -5.38
C LYS A 97 -22.05 -7.93 -4.34
N ALA A 98 -23.12 -7.13 -4.35
CA ALA A 98 -23.37 -6.10 -3.34
C ALA A 98 -24.87 -5.93 -3.07
N ARG A 99 -25.21 -5.07 -2.10
CA ARG A 99 -26.60 -4.63 -1.86
C ARG A 99 -26.95 -3.54 -2.86
N THR A 100 -28.05 -3.70 -3.57
CA THR A 100 -28.55 -2.73 -4.57
C THR A 100 -29.03 -1.45 -3.89
N ALA A 101 -28.79 -0.31 -4.54
CA ALA A 101 -29.25 1.00 -4.11
C ALA A 101 -29.78 1.81 -5.31
N GLN A 102 -30.09 3.09 -5.02
CA GLN A 102 -30.65 4.10 -5.92
C GLN A 102 -29.90 4.26 -7.25
N ILE A 103 -30.65 4.48 -8.33
CA ILE A 103 -30.14 4.91 -9.64
C ILE A 103 -30.48 6.38 -9.81
N ARG A 104 -29.54 7.17 -10.32
CA ARG A 104 -29.68 8.59 -10.66
C ARG A 104 -29.14 8.84 -12.07
N ARG A 105 -29.66 9.85 -12.75
CA ARG A 105 -29.08 10.33 -14.01
C ARG A 105 -28.14 11.50 -13.77
N PHE A 106 -26.98 11.49 -14.43
CA PHE A 106 -26.02 12.58 -14.51
C PHE A 106 -25.87 12.95 -15.97
N HIS A 107 -26.30 14.17 -16.33
CA HIS A 107 -26.29 14.67 -17.71
C HIS A 107 -26.81 13.64 -18.73
N GLY A 108 -27.96 13.03 -18.43
CA GLY A 108 -28.62 12.04 -19.29
C GLY A 108 -28.26 10.58 -19.00
N GLU A 109 -27.05 10.26 -18.56
CA GLU A 109 -26.63 8.86 -18.34
C GLU A 109 -26.97 8.33 -16.95
N ARG A 110 -27.22 7.02 -16.85
CA ARG A 110 -27.59 6.39 -15.58
C ARG A 110 -26.36 5.93 -14.80
N MET A 111 -26.28 6.33 -13.53
CA MET A 111 -25.33 5.78 -12.57
C MET A 111 -26.04 5.21 -11.37
N ARG A 112 -25.44 4.20 -10.75
CA ARG A 112 -25.95 3.57 -9.53
C ARG A 112 -25.15 4.05 -8.34
N LYS A 113 -25.81 4.38 -7.23
CA LYS A 113 -25.14 4.57 -5.95
C LYS A 113 -24.60 3.23 -5.49
N VAL A 114 -23.32 3.17 -5.19
CA VAL A 114 -22.62 1.91 -4.93
C VAL A 114 -21.90 1.89 -3.60
N ALA A 115 -21.61 3.05 -3.02
CA ALA A 115 -21.09 3.16 -1.66
C ALA A 115 -21.40 4.52 -1.02
N THR A 116 -21.35 4.55 0.30
CA THR A 116 -21.15 5.77 1.09
C THR A 116 -19.93 5.52 1.96
N LEU A 117 -18.86 6.30 1.79
CA LEU A 117 -17.59 6.13 2.49
C LEU A 117 -17.42 7.22 3.55
N PRO A 118 -17.11 6.87 4.81
CA PRO A 118 -16.68 7.85 5.80
C PRO A 118 -15.26 8.33 5.49
N VAL A 119 -14.99 9.61 5.75
CA VAL A 119 -13.69 10.28 5.55
C VAL A 119 -13.38 11.10 6.82
N PRO A 120 -12.79 10.45 7.84
CA PRO A 120 -12.59 11.11 9.14
C PRO A 120 -11.49 12.17 9.12
N THR A 121 -10.55 12.12 8.18
CA THR A 121 -9.42 13.06 8.12
C THR A 121 -9.18 13.61 6.70
N PHE A 122 -8.53 14.77 6.60
CA PHE A 122 -8.08 15.30 5.30
C PHE A 122 -7.02 14.41 4.65
N ALA A 123 -6.26 13.63 5.43
CA ALA A 123 -5.32 12.65 4.88
C ALA A 123 -6.03 11.54 4.10
N ASP A 124 -7.26 11.17 4.48
CA ASP A 124 -8.07 10.20 3.74
C ASP A 124 -8.57 10.75 2.40
N LEU A 125 -8.53 12.07 2.20
CA LEU A 125 -8.78 12.75 0.93
C LEU A 125 -7.51 12.87 0.07
N ALA A 126 -6.33 12.87 0.70
CA ALA A 126 -5.06 13.01 0.00
C ALA A 126 -4.66 11.67 -0.66
N GLN A 127 -4.28 11.72 -1.93
CA GLN A 127 -3.77 10.55 -2.66
C GLN A 127 -2.24 10.55 -2.68
N ALA A 128 -1.66 9.45 -2.22
CA ALA A 128 -0.29 9.09 -2.49
C ALA A 128 -0.26 7.66 -3.08
N PRO A 129 0.48 7.43 -4.18
CA PRO A 129 0.71 6.09 -4.70
C PRO A 129 1.26 5.17 -3.61
N TYR A 130 0.82 3.91 -3.62
CA TYR A 130 1.24 2.83 -2.72
C TYR A 130 0.93 3.05 -1.24
N VAL A 131 0.10 4.05 -0.90
CA VAL A 131 -0.39 4.25 0.46
C VAL A 131 -1.70 3.49 0.66
N GLU A 132 -1.74 2.66 1.71
CA GLU A 132 -2.93 1.93 2.10
C GLU A 132 -4.01 2.85 2.65
N ARG A 133 -5.27 2.52 2.34
CA ARG A 133 -6.45 3.09 2.98
C ARG A 133 -7.49 2.02 3.25
N SER A 134 -8.21 2.18 4.35
CA SER A 134 -9.29 1.28 4.74
C SER A 134 -10.63 1.82 4.24
N VAL A 135 -11.40 0.98 3.56
CA VAL A 135 -12.70 1.34 3.02
C VAL A 135 -13.76 0.40 3.59
N SER A 136 -14.75 0.97 4.28
CA SER A 136 -15.88 0.20 4.82
C SER A 136 -16.71 -0.41 3.70
N ARG A 137 -16.73 -1.76 3.61
CA ARG A 137 -17.52 -2.50 2.61
C ARG A 137 -17.75 -3.97 2.97
N LEU A 138 -18.82 -4.55 2.42
CA LEU A 138 -19.26 -5.94 2.64
C LEU A 138 -19.32 -6.77 1.35
N ASN A 139 -18.61 -6.30 0.32
CA ASN A 139 -18.75 -6.82 -1.04
C ASN A 139 -17.97 -8.12 -1.25
N THR A 140 -18.38 -8.88 -2.27
CA THR A 140 -17.67 -10.08 -2.72
C THR A 140 -17.38 -9.96 -4.21
N TRP A 141 -16.14 -10.23 -4.61
CA TRP A 141 -15.68 -10.25 -6.01
C TRP A 141 -15.27 -11.65 -6.41
N HIS A 142 -15.53 -12.01 -7.66
CA HIS A 142 -15.28 -13.34 -8.20
C HIS A 142 -14.45 -13.26 -9.48
N TRP A 143 -13.46 -14.15 -9.56
CA TRP A 143 -12.69 -14.42 -10.77
C TRP A 143 -12.83 -15.88 -11.15
N LYS A 144 -13.01 -16.14 -12.44
CA LYS A 144 -13.06 -17.49 -13.01
C LYS A 144 -11.66 -18.12 -13.02
N LYS A 145 -11.63 -19.45 -12.99
CA LYS A 145 -10.41 -20.22 -13.24
C LYS A 145 -9.79 -19.81 -14.58
N GLY A 146 -8.46 -19.74 -14.63
CA GLY A 146 -7.70 -19.41 -15.83
C GLY A 146 -7.51 -17.91 -16.09
N ARG A 147 -8.18 -17.02 -15.34
CA ARG A 147 -7.93 -15.57 -15.44
C ARG A 147 -6.49 -15.23 -15.03
N LYS A 148 -5.90 -14.26 -15.73
CA LYS A 148 -4.69 -13.59 -15.26
C LYS A 148 -5.11 -12.56 -14.22
N VAL A 149 -4.47 -12.60 -13.05
CA VAL A 149 -4.55 -11.57 -12.03
C VAL A 149 -3.21 -10.85 -11.96
N TYR A 150 -3.27 -9.58 -11.60
CA TYR A 150 -2.14 -8.66 -11.55
C TYR A 150 -2.00 -8.19 -10.12
N GLU A 151 -0.82 -8.34 -9.55
CA GLU A 151 -0.61 -8.27 -8.12
C GLU A 151 0.61 -7.40 -7.80
N LEU A 152 0.50 -6.62 -6.73
CA LEU A 152 1.61 -5.97 -6.06
C LEU A 152 1.97 -6.80 -4.82
N LEU A 153 3.24 -7.15 -4.68
CA LEU A 153 3.76 -7.87 -3.54
C LEU A 153 4.54 -6.88 -2.69
N ALA A 154 3.97 -6.52 -1.55
CA ALA A 154 4.66 -5.66 -0.61
C ALA A 154 5.86 -6.40 0.02
N PRO A 155 6.90 -5.65 0.44
CA PRO A 155 8.04 -6.17 1.17
C PRO A 155 7.61 -6.90 2.45
N ASP A 156 6.54 -6.40 3.04
CA ASP A 156 5.93 -6.91 4.26
C ASP A 156 5.18 -8.25 3.99
N GLY A 157 5.12 -8.74 2.76
CA GLY A 157 4.44 -10.00 2.40
C GLY A 157 2.95 -9.86 2.13
N ALA A 158 2.36 -8.67 2.34
CA ALA A 158 1.01 -8.40 1.85
C ALA A 158 0.99 -8.49 0.32
N THR A 159 -0.13 -9.00 -0.20
CA THR A 159 -0.39 -9.06 -1.64
C THR A 159 -1.61 -8.20 -1.94
N TYR A 160 -1.50 -7.29 -2.90
CA TYR A 160 -2.61 -6.47 -3.38
C TYR A 160 -2.94 -6.88 -4.80
N MET A 161 -4.17 -7.30 -5.03
CA MET A 161 -4.63 -7.72 -6.34
C MET A 161 -5.37 -6.58 -7.03
N MET A 162 -4.97 -6.26 -8.25
CA MET A 162 -5.58 -5.23 -9.07
C MET A 162 -7.07 -5.54 -9.29
N GLN A 163 -7.92 -4.61 -8.91
CA GLN A 163 -9.36 -4.66 -9.12
C GLN A 163 -9.75 -3.99 -10.44
N ALA A 164 -9.09 -2.88 -10.76
CA ALA A 164 -9.32 -2.14 -11.99
C ALA A 164 -8.06 -1.42 -12.46
N TYR A 165 -7.82 -1.43 -13.76
CA TYR A 165 -6.86 -0.51 -14.38
C TYR A 165 -7.55 0.79 -14.77
N SER A 166 -6.78 1.87 -14.90
CA SER A 166 -7.25 3.24 -15.00
C SER A 166 -6.73 3.91 -16.27
N GLN A 167 -7.60 4.65 -16.94
CA GLN A 167 -7.26 5.48 -18.10
C GLN A 167 -7.18 6.97 -17.74
N ILE A 168 -7.13 7.30 -16.44
CA ILE A 168 -7.09 8.69 -15.95
C ILE A 168 -5.72 9.34 -16.24
N VAL A 169 -4.63 8.60 -16.05
CA VAL A 169 -3.25 9.08 -16.23
C VAL A 169 -2.68 8.66 -17.58
N ASP A 170 -2.98 7.42 -17.99
CA ASP A 170 -2.61 6.86 -19.29
C ASP A 170 -3.89 6.48 -20.05
N PRO A 171 -4.44 7.37 -20.90
CA PRO A 171 -5.67 7.12 -21.65
C PRO A 171 -5.58 5.89 -22.57
N ASP A 172 -4.37 5.52 -23.01
CA ASP A 172 -4.14 4.43 -23.95
C ASP A 172 -3.88 3.07 -23.28
N LEU A 173 -3.84 3.02 -21.94
CA LEU A 173 -3.61 1.78 -21.18
C LEU A 173 -4.68 0.72 -21.50
N ARG A 174 -4.24 -0.45 -22.00
CA ARG A 174 -5.11 -1.59 -22.33
C ARG A 174 -4.84 -2.78 -21.44
N MET A 175 -5.83 -3.67 -21.35
CA MET A 175 -5.70 -4.94 -20.63
C MET A 175 -4.51 -5.81 -21.10
N SER A 176 -4.14 -5.73 -22.38
CA SER A 176 -2.97 -6.42 -22.97
C SER A 176 -1.65 -6.01 -22.30
N ASP A 177 -1.55 -4.76 -21.90
CA ASP A 177 -0.32 -4.12 -21.45
C ASP A 177 -0.03 -4.48 -20.00
N LEU A 178 -1.06 -4.88 -19.25
CA LEU A 178 -0.97 -5.31 -17.85
C LEU A 178 0.02 -6.47 -17.66
N ARG A 179 0.31 -7.27 -18.70
CA ARG A 179 1.33 -8.33 -18.57
C ARG A 179 2.73 -7.77 -18.26
N GLY A 180 3.09 -6.64 -18.87
CA GLY A 180 4.40 -6.00 -18.72
C GLY A 180 4.36 -4.70 -17.91
N LEU A 181 3.21 -4.40 -17.27
CA LEU A 181 3.01 -3.12 -16.60
C LEU A 181 4.02 -2.88 -15.47
N GLY A 182 4.52 -3.94 -14.82
CA GLY A 182 5.53 -3.84 -13.76
C GLY A 182 6.77 -3.04 -14.16
N ASP A 183 7.20 -3.09 -15.42
CA ASP A 183 8.38 -2.36 -15.92
C ASP A 183 8.11 -0.85 -16.08
N ARG A 184 6.84 -0.46 -16.09
CA ARG A 184 6.39 0.95 -16.18
C ARG A 184 6.06 1.55 -14.82
N LEU A 185 5.89 0.71 -13.79
CA LEU A 185 5.46 1.17 -12.48
C LEU A 185 6.63 1.71 -11.65
N ALA A 186 6.41 2.86 -11.00
CA ALA A 186 7.34 3.44 -10.02
C ALA A 186 7.22 2.74 -8.66
N LEU A 187 7.51 1.44 -8.62
CA LEU A 187 7.36 0.61 -7.43
C LEU A 187 8.26 1.10 -6.28
N PRO A 188 7.74 1.24 -5.03
CA PRO A 188 8.59 1.53 -3.89
C PRO A 188 9.58 0.39 -3.63
N THR A 189 10.69 0.70 -2.96
CA THR A 189 11.74 -0.28 -2.66
C THR A 189 11.19 -1.56 -2.03
N GLY A 190 11.56 -2.71 -2.60
CA GLY A 190 11.16 -4.04 -2.13
C GLY A 190 9.78 -4.53 -2.60
N TRP A 191 8.99 -3.66 -3.22
CA TRP A 191 7.75 -4.06 -3.89
C TRP A 191 8.06 -4.78 -5.19
N GLU A 192 7.22 -5.75 -5.54
CA GLU A 192 7.30 -6.48 -6.81
C GLU A 192 5.94 -6.47 -7.50
N TYR A 193 5.95 -6.35 -8.83
CA TYR A 193 4.77 -6.61 -9.64
C TYR A 193 4.76 -8.08 -10.10
N ARG A 194 3.64 -8.76 -9.97
CA ARG A 194 3.47 -10.16 -10.36
C ARG A 194 2.21 -10.37 -11.20
N VAL A 195 2.35 -11.15 -12.26
CA VAL A 195 1.22 -11.70 -13.02
C VAL A 195 1.07 -13.17 -12.70
N ARG A 196 -0.15 -13.59 -12.35
CA ARG A 196 -0.44 -14.97 -12.00
C ARG A 196 -1.69 -15.45 -12.72
N LYS A 197 -1.63 -16.65 -13.31
CA LYS A 197 -2.82 -17.34 -13.83
C LYS A 197 -3.50 -18.10 -12.68
N LEU A 198 -4.79 -17.86 -12.48
CA LEU A 198 -5.58 -18.57 -11.47
C LEU A 198 -5.75 -20.04 -11.86
N LYS A 199 -5.26 -20.94 -10.98
CA LYS A 199 -5.45 -22.39 -11.16
C LYS A 199 -6.85 -22.85 -10.76
N GLU A 200 -7.48 -22.13 -9.84
CA GLU A 200 -8.84 -22.35 -9.35
C GLU A 200 -9.57 -20.99 -9.30
N PRO A 201 -10.92 -20.97 -9.33
CA PRO A 201 -11.66 -19.72 -9.19
C PRO A 201 -11.31 -19.02 -7.87
N LEU A 202 -11.28 -17.69 -7.87
CA LEU A 202 -10.97 -16.89 -6.70
C LEU A 202 -12.19 -16.09 -6.27
N THR A 203 -12.47 -16.10 -4.97
CA THR A 203 -13.48 -15.25 -4.35
C THR A 203 -12.84 -14.39 -3.28
N LEU A 204 -12.90 -13.07 -3.45
CA LEU A 204 -12.41 -12.11 -2.47
C LEU A 204 -13.62 -11.48 -1.77
N ARG A 205 -13.71 -11.58 -0.45
CA ARG A 205 -14.82 -11.04 0.34
C ARG A 205 -14.33 -10.04 1.35
N ALA A 206 -14.86 -8.82 1.31
CA ALA A 206 -14.69 -7.83 2.37
C ALA A 206 -15.67 -8.11 3.52
N LYS A 207 -15.17 -8.13 4.75
CA LYS A 207 -15.96 -8.40 5.97
C LYS A 207 -16.04 -7.16 6.86
N GLY A 208 -16.57 -6.07 6.31
CA GLY A 208 -16.75 -4.80 7.03
C GLY A 208 -15.72 -3.75 6.64
N SER A 209 -14.51 -4.17 6.27
CA SER A 209 -13.48 -3.30 5.70
C SER A 209 -12.70 -4.03 4.61
N ALA A 210 -12.13 -3.26 3.68
CA ALA A 210 -11.12 -3.70 2.73
C ALA A 210 -10.00 -2.68 2.68
N THR A 211 -8.75 -3.14 2.72
CA THR A 211 -7.58 -2.29 2.49
C THR A 211 -7.32 -2.20 0.99
N ILE A 212 -7.23 -0.97 0.48
CA ILE A 212 -6.96 -0.69 -0.92
C ILE A 212 -5.80 0.32 -1.04
N LEU A 213 -5.18 0.33 -2.21
CA LEU A 213 -4.19 1.34 -2.59
C LEU A 213 -4.27 1.57 -4.10
N GLN A 214 -3.52 2.56 -4.58
CA GLN A 214 -3.35 2.82 -6.00
C GLN A 214 -1.89 2.96 -6.36
N ASP A 215 -1.52 2.65 -7.60
CA ASP A 215 -0.24 3.07 -8.18
C ASP A 215 -0.34 4.50 -8.75
N GLU A 216 0.76 5.00 -9.29
CA GLU A 216 0.85 6.34 -9.89
C GLU A 216 0.02 6.49 -11.19
N LEU A 217 -0.35 5.38 -11.85
CA LEU A 217 -1.30 5.38 -12.97
C LEU A 217 -2.77 5.37 -12.51
N LYS A 218 -2.99 5.41 -11.19
CA LYS A 218 -4.28 5.30 -10.51
C LYS A 218 -4.98 3.95 -10.71
N ASN A 219 -4.27 2.89 -11.07
CA ASN A 219 -4.84 1.54 -11.03
C ASN A 219 -5.13 1.17 -9.58
N THR A 220 -6.29 0.55 -9.32
CA THR A 220 -6.73 0.28 -7.95
C THR A 220 -6.51 -1.17 -7.59
N TYR A 221 -5.87 -1.40 -6.44
CA TYR A 221 -5.59 -2.72 -5.90
C TYR A 221 -6.28 -2.91 -4.56
N GLN A 222 -6.64 -4.16 -4.25
CA GLN A 222 -7.15 -4.54 -2.93
C GLN A 222 -6.25 -5.58 -2.29
N ARG A 223 -5.94 -5.39 -1.01
CA ARG A 223 -5.21 -6.35 -0.20
C ARG A 223 -5.96 -7.69 -0.13
N LEU A 224 -5.26 -8.77 -0.44
CA LEU A 224 -5.72 -10.14 -0.23
C LEU A 224 -5.58 -10.50 1.26
N PRO A 225 -6.39 -11.44 1.79
CA PRO A 225 -6.16 -12.01 3.10
C PRO A 225 -4.76 -12.62 3.18
N ASP A 226 -4.11 -12.50 4.33
CA ASP A 226 -2.80 -13.09 4.56
C ASP A 226 -2.88 -14.62 4.47
N ASP A 227 -2.19 -15.22 3.48
CA ASP A 227 -2.03 -16.67 3.42
C ASP A 227 -0.94 -17.10 4.41
N THR A 228 -1.34 -17.22 5.68
CA THR A 228 -0.43 -17.63 6.74
C THR A 228 -0.18 -19.14 6.79
N SER A 229 -0.90 -19.93 5.96
CA SER A 229 -0.89 -21.39 6.01
C SER A 229 0.47 -22.03 5.68
N LYS A 230 1.31 -21.31 4.92
CA LYS A 230 2.63 -21.79 4.46
C LYS A 230 3.79 -21.25 5.26
N LEU A 231 3.56 -20.23 6.09
CA LEU A 231 4.61 -19.56 6.85
C LEU A 231 5.14 -20.48 7.95
N LYS A 232 6.46 -20.67 8.01
CA LYS A 232 7.09 -21.52 9.03
C LYS A 232 7.77 -20.64 10.09
N THR A 233 7.59 -21.01 11.35
CA THR A 233 8.38 -20.42 12.43
C THR A 233 9.80 -20.98 12.39
N ARG A 234 10.79 -20.09 12.37
CA ARG A 234 12.22 -20.41 12.30
C ARG A 234 12.95 -19.68 13.41
N GLN A 235 14.05 -20.27 13.87
CA GLN A 235 14.96 -19.61 14.78
C GLN A 235 15.70 -18.49 14.04
N LEU A 236 15.76 -17.33 14.68
CA LEU A 236 16.69 -16.26 14.35
C LEU A 236 17.81 -16.32 15.38
N ASP A 237 19.04 -16.38 14.91
CA ASP A 237 20.24 -16.41 15.74
C ASP A 237 21.40 -15.95 14.88
N LEU A 238 21.79 -14.70 15.07
CA LEU A 238 22.81 -14.00 14.31
C LEU A 238 23.86 -13.43 15.25
N THR A 239 25.10 -13.50 14.81
CA THR A 239 26.22 -12.79 15.44
C THR A 239 27.05 -12.16 14.33
N GLY A 240 27.53 -10.94 14.55
CA GLY A 240 28.28 -10.22 13.55
C GLY A 240 29.17 -9.15 14.14
N ALA A 241 29.88 -8.49 13.24
CA ALA A 241 30.67 -7.32 13.54
C ALA A 241 30.20 -6.14 12.71
N THR A 242 30.19 -4.96 13.32
CA THR A 242 29.77 -3.69 12.72
C THR A 242 30.84 -2.63 12.94
N LYS A 243 30.80 -1.59 12.11
CA LYS A 243 31.58 -0.37 12.30
C LYS A 243 30.79 0.84 11.83
N THR A 244 31.03 1.98 12.44
CA THR A 244 30.49 3.26 12.01
C THR A 244 31.18 3.72 10.73
N VAL A 245 30.38 4.05 9.73
CA VAL A 245 30.81 4.53 8.41
C VAL A 245 30.38 5.96 8.13
N GLY A 246 29.43 6.51 8.90
CA GLY A 246 28.92 7.85 8.68
C GLY A 246 28.10 8.41 9.83
N ALA A 247 27.78 9.71 9.73
CA ALA A 247 26.90 10.43 10.63
C ALA A 247 25.99 11.34 9.78
N PRO A 248 24.88 10.81 9.24
CA PRO A 248 24.08 11.50 8.22
C PRO A 248 23.39 12.75 8.75
N SER A 249 23.20 12.87 10.07
CA SER A 249 22.62 14.03 10.74
C SER A 249 23.04 14.07 12.21
N PRO A 250 22.93 15.23 12.89
CA PRO A 250 23.22 15.32 14.32
C PRO A 250 22.40 14.32 15.14
N GLY A 251 23.08 13.57 16.01
CA GLY A 251 22.45 12.52 16.82
C GLY A 251 22.18 11.22 16.06
N GLN A 252 22.68 11.08 14.82
CA GLN A 252 22.61 9.84 14.05
C GLN A 252 23.99 9.29 13.72
N LEU A 253 24.09 7.96 13.70
CA LEU A 253 25.24 7.20 13.21
C LEU A 253 24.77 6.18 12.18
N GLU A 254 25.56 5.98 11.15
CA GLU A 254 25.37 4.92 10.15
C GLU A 254 26.43 3.84 10.39
N ASP A 255 25.96 2.62 10.63
CA ASP A 255 26.79 1.47 10.90
C ASP A 255 26.59 0.41 9.82
N GLU A 256 27.70 -0.16 9.36
CA GLU A 256 27.72 -1.27 8.41
C GLU A 256 28.56 -2.42 8.93
N GLY A 257 28.21 -3.64 8.53
CA GLY A 257 28.87 -4.82 9.02
C GLY A 257 28.45 -6.11 8.35
N THR A 258 28.90 -7.22 8.90
CA THR A 258 28.49 -8.55 8.45
C THR A 258 28.01 -9.37 9.63
N VAL A 259 26.95 -10.13 9.41
CA VAL A 259 26.37 -11.07 10.36
C VAL A 259 26.40 -12.48 9.79
N LYS A 260 26.51 -13.47 10.68
CA LYS A 260 26.43 -14.89 10.35
C LYS A 260 25.46 -15.60 11.28
N GLY A 261 24.65 -16.50 10.74
CA GLY A 261 23.81 -17.38 11.53
C GLY A 261 22.48 -17.71 10.85
N ARG A 262 21.49 -18.19 11.59
CA ARG A 262 20.20 -18.60 11.02
C ARG A 262 19.21 -17.43 11.04
N PRO A 263 18.32 -17.31 10.04
CA PRO A 263 18.24 -18.08 8.79
C PRO A 263 19.15 -17.58 7.65
N PHE A 264 19.93 -16.54 7.90
CA PHE A 264 20.60 -15.75 6.85
C PHE A 264 21.90 -16.38 6.31
N GLY A 265 22.51 -17.35 6.96
CA GLY A 265 23.89 -17.73 6.65
C GLY A 265 24.79 -16.53 6.88
N SER A 266 25.68 -16.22 5.94
CA SER A 266 26.37 -14.92 5.91
C SER A 266 25.50 -13.87 5.23
N ALA A 267 25.46 -12.66 5.79
CA ALA A 267 24.73 -11.52 5.28
C ALA A 267 25.39 -10.21 5.71
N ASP A 268 25.14 -9.16 4.93
CA ASP A 268 25.52 -7.79 5.27
C ASP A 268 24.45 -7.19 6.18
N LEU A 269 24.87 -6.34 7.12
CA LEU A 269 24.02 -5.58 8.02
C LEU A 269 24.30 -4.08 7.80
N SER A 270 23.24 -3.30 7.59
CA SER A 270 23.30 -1.84 7.57
C SER A 270 22.21 -1.30 8.50
N LEU A 271 22.52 -0.28 9.28
CA LEU A 271 21.58 0.38 10.19
C LEU A 271 21.90 1.86 10.34
N THR A 272 20.86 2.65 10.66
CA THR A 272 21.02 4.06 11.02
C THR A 272 20.54 4.25 12.45
N ALA A 273 21.47 4.32 13.39
CA ALA A 273 21.18 4.59 14.79
C ALA A 273 20.79 6.05 14.99
N THR A 274 19.69 6.32 15.70
CA THR A 274 19.27 7.64 16.14
C THR A 274 19.19 7.64 17.66
N PHE A 275 20.02 8.48 18.29
CA PHE A 275 20.10 8.60 19.75
C PHE A 275 18.99 9.51 20.27
N GLY A 276 18.31 9.05 21.31
CA GLY A 276 17.19 9.72 21.95
C GLY A 276 17.45 10.04 23.42
N PRO A 277 16.48 10.69 24.08
CA PRO A 277 16.57 10.98 25.51
C PRO A 277 16.61 9.68 26.35
N ASN A 278 17.02 9.79 27.61
CA ASN A 278 17.06 8.69 28.58
C ASN A 278 17.90 7.49 28.11
N SER A 279 19.02 7.76 27.44
CA SER A 279 19.93 6.77 26.89
C SER A 279 19.23 5.75 25.99
N THR A 280 18.29 6.21 25.17
CA THR A 280 17.59 5.36 24.20
C THR A 280 18.20 5.50 22.81
N MET A 281 18.08 4.45 22.00
CA MET A 281 18.45 4.47 20.60
C MET A 281 17.40 3.73 19.77
N THR A 282 17.07 4.28 18.62
CA THR A 282 16.26 3.60 17.60
C THR A 282 17.08 3.40 16.34
N ALA A 283 16.94 2.25 15.69
CA ALA A 283 17.70 1.95 14.48
C ALA A 283 16.86 1.17 13.48
N PRO A 284 16.35 1.79 12.40
CA PRO A 284 16.02 1.03 11.20
C PRO A 284 17.26 0.26 10.72
N PHE A 285 17.06 -0.99 10.33
CA PHE A 285 18.14 -1.85 9.86
C PHE A 285 17.70 -2.73 8.70
N THR A 286 18.68 -3.15 7.90
CA THR A 286 18.52 -4.13 6.82
C THR A 286 19.60 -5.20 6.94
N ILE A 287 19.19 -6.46 6.85
CA ILE A 287 20.05 -7.63 6.73
C ILE A 287 19.89 -8.18 5.31
N SER A 288 20.97 -8.30 4.53
CA SER A 288 20.86 -8.67 3.12
C SER A 288 21.90 -9.68 2.67
N ASN A 289 21.51 -10.56 1.74
CA ASN A 289 22.42 -11.40 1.00
C ASN A 289 21.84 -11.75 -0.37
N LYS A 290 22.56 -12.59 -1.13
CA LYS A 290 22.12 -13.04 -2.46
C LYS A 290 20.74 -13.71 -2.52
N ARG A 291 20.14 -14.11 -1.39
CA ARG A 291 18.82 -14.74 -1.33
C ARG A 291 17.70 -13.74 -1.09
N GLY A 292 18.02 -12.48 -0.80
CA GLY A 292 17.08 -11.40 -0.49
C GLY A 292 17.51 -10.59 0.73
N SER A 293 16.66 -9.68 1.16
CA SER A 293 16.85 -8.83 2.34
C SER A 293 15.73 -9.03 3.36
N ALA A 294 16.01 -8.71 4.62
CA ALA A 294 15.03 -8.53 5.67
C ALA A 294 15.30 -7.17 6.33
N PHE A 295 14.26 -6.42 6.63
CA PHE A 295 14.39 -5.10 7.25
C PHE A 295 13.41 -4.96 8.41
N GLY A 296 13.75 -4.04 9.29
CA GLY A 296 13.10 -3.87 10.57
C GLY A 296 13.55 -2.61 11.28
N SER A 297 13.17 -2.51 12.54
CA SER A 297 13.67 -1.48 13.43
C SER A 297 13.98 -2.06 14.80
N ALA A 298 15.02 -1.52 15.43
CA ALA A 298 15.42 -1.82 16.79
C ALA A 298 15.14 -0.65 17.73
N THR A 299 14.87 -0.98 18.98
CA THR A 299 14.80 -0.03 20.08
C THR A 299 15.61 -0.59 21.25
N THR A 300 16.61 0.17 21.66
CA THR A 300 17.54 -0.22 22.73
C THR A 300 17.69 0.90 23.74
N THR A 301 18.16 0.54 24.92
CA THR A 301 18.88 1.46 25.80
C THR A 301 20.37 1.21 25.67
N TYR A 302 21.19 2.18 26.08
CA TYR A 302 22.63 2.00 26.12
C TYR A 302 23.25 2.39 27.46
N VAL A 303 24.38 1.74 27.75
CA VAL A 303 25.25 2.03 28.89
C VAL A 303 26.66 2.24 28.35
N ILE A 304 27.36 3.25 28.86
CA ILE A 304 28.76 3.52 28.55
C ILE A 304 29.59 3.12 29.77
N ASP A 305 30.62 2.32 29.56
CA ASP A 305 31.59 1.94 30.58
C ASP A 305 33.00 2.05 30.00
N GLY A 306 33.80 2.98 30.55
CA GLY A 306 35.10 3.31 30.00
C GLY A 306 35.04 3.75 28.53
N ASN A 307 35.66 2.97 27.65
CA ASN A 307 35.70 3.23 26.19
C ASN A 307 34.72 2.34 25.40
N GLU A 308 33.83 1.62 26.08
CA GLU A 308 32.83 0.77 25.45
C GLU A 308 31.42 1.32 25.65
N ILE A 309 30.58 1.09 24.65
CA ILE A 309 29.14 1.32 24.70
C ILE A 309 28.43 0.00 24.43
N THR A 310 27.46 -0.33 25.29
CA THR A 310 26.62 -1.52 25.14
C THR A 310 25.18 -1.10 24.96
N PHE A 311 24.58 -1.52 23.85
CA PHE A 311 23.16 -1.40 23.55
C PHE A 311 22.44 -2.70 23.91
N THR A 312 21.33 -2.62 24.61
CA THR A 312 20.47 -3.77 24.93
C THR A 312 19.02 -3.42 24.68
N GLY A 313 18.30 -4.29 23.99
CA GLY A 313 16.88 -4.08 23.76
C GLY A 313 16.26 -5.10 22.83
N THR A 314 15.31 -4.64 22.02
CA THR A 314 14.58 -5.52 21.12
C THR A 314 14.52 -4.97 19.70
N ALA A 315 14.40 -5.90 18.76
CA ALA A 315 14.16 -5.60 17.35
C ALA A 315 12.86 -6.22 16.86
N THR A 316 12.33 -5.62 15.80
CA THR A 316 11.17 -6.11 15.05
C THR A 316 11.54 -6.17 13.58
N LEU A 317 11.39 -7.35 12.97
CA LEU A 317 11.43 -7.50 11.52
C LEU A 317 10.03 -7.27 10.95
N THR A 318 9.94 -6.36 9.99
CA THR A 318 8.67 -5.88 9.40
C THR A 318 8.49 -6.31 7.96
N GLY A 319 9.48 -6.95 7.36
CA GLY A 319 9.37 -7.49 6.01
C GLY A 319 10.70 -7.89 5.41
N GLY A 320 10.65 -8.33 4.16
CA GLY A 320 11.82 -8.72 3.40
C GLY A 320 11.55 -8.88 1.91
N THR A 321 12.58 -9.26 1.17
CA THR A 321 12.54 -9.55 -0.26
C THR A 321 13.07 -10.95 -0.52
N GLY A 322 12.85 -11.46 -1.75
CA GLY A 322 13.33 -12.79 -2.15
C GLY A 322 12.88 -13.89 -1.18
N ARG A 323 13.84 -14.66 -0.66
CA ARG A 323 13.61 -15.77 0.29
C ARG A 323 13.02 -15.31 1.62
N TYR A 324 13.24 -14.06 2.02
CA TYR A 324 12.76 -13.52 3.30
C TYR A 324 11.51 -12.66 3.13
N ARG A 325 10.86 -12.68 1.96
CA ARG A 325 9.60 -11.98 1.73
C ARG A 325 8.56 -12.37 2.78
N GLY A 326 7.94 -11.37 3.40
CA GLY A 326 6.97 -11.59 4.46
C GLY A 326 7.56 -11.96 5.82
N ILE A 327 8.88 -11.93 6.01
CA ILE A 327 9.49 -12.18 7.31
C ILE A 327 8.95 -11.22 8.36
N ARG A 328 8.56 -11.81 9.50
CA ARG A 328 8.11 -11.12 10.69
C ARG A 328 8.73 -11.72 11.93
N GLY A 329 9.12 -10.86 12.85
CA GLY A 329 9.54 -11.22 14.21
C GLY A 329 9.36 -10.00 15.08
N LYS A 330 8.90 -10.18 16.31
CA LYS A 330 8.74 -9.12 17.31
C LYS A 330 9.40 -9.59 18.60
N GLY A 331 9.93 -8.64 19.38
CA GLY A 331 10.64 -8.97 20.61
C GLY A 331 11.88 -9.83 20.35
N LEU A 332 12.57 -9.58 19.24
CA LEU A 332 13.84 -10.23 18.94
C LEU A 332 14.89 -9.61 19.87
N GLU A 333 15.61 -10.41 20.63
CA GLU A 333 16.61 -9.91 21.57
C GLU A 333 17.80 -9.38 20.78
N LEU A 334 18.18 -8.13 21.07
CA LEU A 334 19.30 -7.45 20.44
C LEU A 334 20.28 -6.99 21.51
N VAL A 335 21.55 -7.37 21.33
CA VAL A 335 22.67 -6.81 22.08
C VAL A 335 23.71 -6.37 21.07
N ASP A 336 24.19 -5.14 21.21
CA ASP A 336 25.33 -4.63 20.44
C ASP A 336 26.35 -4.03 21.40
N ARG A 337 27.63 -4.31 21.16
CA ARG A 337 28.74 -3.73 21.91
C ARG A 337 29.70 -3.12 20.93
N ASN A 338 30.10 -1.87 21.15
CA ASN A 338 31.04 -1.19 20.29
C ASN A 338 32.03 -0.38 21.14
N THR A 339 33.18 -0.07 20.57
CA THR A 339 34.07 0.97 21.10
C THR A 339 33.48 2.35 20.80
N LEU A 340 33.78 3.36 21.62
CA LEU A 340 33.24 4.72 21.42
C LEU A 340 33.70 5.40 20.12
N ASP A 341 34.78 4.92 19.50
CA ASP A 341 35.21 5.33 18.15
C ASP A 341 34.39 4.67 17.02
N GLY A 342 33.48 3.76 17.38
CA GLY A 342 32.58 3.06 16.48
C GLY A 342 33.24 1.96 15.65
N GLN A 343 34.51 1.60 15.88
CA GLN A 343 35.26 0.74 14.95
C GLN A 343 35.24 -0.76 15.30
N ASN A 344 34.78 -1.14 16.49
CA ASN A 344 34.84 -2.53 16.96
C ASN A 344 33.48 -3.02 17.48
N GLY A 345 32.45 -2.94 16.62
CA GLY A 345 31.11 -3.39 16.92
C GLY A 345 30.99 -4.92 16.90
N VAL A 346 30.25 -5.47 17.87
CA VAL A 346 29.85 -6.88 17.96
C VAL A 346 28.37 -6.94 18.30
N VAL A 347 27.59 -7.46 17.35
CA VAL A 347 26.13 -7.50 17.43
C VAL A 347 25.63 -8.93 17.51
N THR A 348 24.61 -9.16 18.35
CA THR A 348 23.82 -10.38 18.38
C THR A 348 22.33 -10.09 18.22
N LEU A 349 21.65 -10.90 17.42
CA LEU A 349 20.22 -10.80 17.22
C LEU A 349 19.59 -12.20 17.24
N SER A 350 18.75 -12.47 18.25
CA SER A 350 18.18 -13.79 18.48
C SER A 350 16.65 -13.73 18.67
N GLY A 351 16.00 -14.87 18.46
CA GLY A 351 14.56 -15.04 18.72
C GLY A 351 13.88 -15.94 17.71
N ARG A 352 12.61 -15.64 17.41
CA ARG A 352 11.81 -16.41 16.46
C ARG A 352 11.20 -15.51 15.40
N VAL A 353 11.31 -15.95 14.16
CA VAL A 353 10.74 -15.28 12.98
C VAL A 353 9.82 -16.22 12.23
N ARG A 354 8.89 -15.67 11.47
CA ARG A 354 7.92 -16.41 10.65
C ARG A 354 8.01 -15.94 9.20
N PHE A 355 8.27 -16.88 8.27
CA PHE A 355 8.21 -16.70 6.82
C PHE A 355 8.24 -18.03 6.06
#